data_AF-A0A067TDV0-F1
#
_entry.id   AF-A0A067TDV0-F1
#
_cell.length_a   1.000
_cell.length_b   1.000
_cell.length_c   1.000
_cell.angle_alpha   90.00
_cell.angle_beta   90.00
_cell.angle_gamma   90.00
#
_symmetry.space_group_name_H-M   'P 1'
#
loop_
_entity.id
_entity.type
_entity.pdbx_description
1 polymer ?
#
loop_
_entity_poly.entity_id
_entity_poly.type
_entity_poly.pdbx_seq_one_letter_code
_entity_poly.pdbx_strand_id
1 'polypeptide(L)'
;MRQSVTLTGLGSMLFSQAIQNAQDIHQIFSRIFPQGALEDWNSALFEGHPAIDMNNRFFTLRKQAITNEILPFSNEVDPHGILAAAMGIDDQFVHTTENEVEYYELINDPDQEIKYQQINPIKFRCGDIVEAQLSFICIKMKNERYRMLTVLRAITILDTSSLRVPAIARNRSKNQTVRQVSLKRKVGYATDEVVEARDRLSRMKLKD
;
A
#
# COMPACT_ATOMS: atom_id res chain seq x y z
N MET A 1 5.61 -16.80 -2.11
CA MET A 1 5.56 -15.33 -2.31
C MET A 1 4.38 -14.78 -1.50
N ARG A 2 4.52 -13.59 -0.89
CA ARG A 2 3.48 -13.00 -0.05
C ARG A 2 3.48 -11.47 -0.17
N GLN A 3 2.31 -10.89 0.04
CA GLN A 3 2.11 -9.47 0.30
C GLN A 3 2.09 -9.26 1.82
N SER A 4 2.82 -8.27 2.32
CA SER A 4 2.99 -8.06 3.75
C SER A 4 3.03 -6.59 4.12
N VAL A 5 2.43 -6.26 5.26
CA VAL A 5 2.42 -4.93 5.86
C VAL A 5 2.77 -5.07 7.33
N THR A 6 3.55 -4.11 7.84
CA THR A 6 3.79 -3.94 9.28
C THR A 6 3.08 -2.68 9.73
N LEU A 7 2.12 -2.81 10.64
CA LEU A 7 1.36 -1.70 11.17
C LEU A 7 1.82 -1.37 12.59
N THR A 8 2.04 -0.10 12.89
CA THR A 8 2.37 0.38 14.23
C THR A 8 1.52 1.59 14.58
N GLY A 9 1.11 1.68 15.86
CA GLY A 9 0.41 2.83 16.39
C GLY A 9 1.32 3.92 16.95
N LEU A 10 2.65 3.79 16.81
CA LEU A 10 3.66 4.77 17.28
C LEU A 10 3.45 5.22 18.74
N GLY A 11 3.10 4.26 19.62
CA GLY A 11 2.84 4.52 21.04
C GLY A 11 1.39 4.83 21.42
N SER A 12 0.45 4.75 20.46
CA SER A 12 -0.98 4.88 20.74
C SER A 12 -1.50 3.78 21.67
N MET A 13 -2.20 4.19 22.74
CA MET A 13 -2.85 3.27 23.69
C MET A 13 -3.90 2.37 23.04
N LEU A 14 -4.66 2.90 22.06
CA LEU A 14 -5.65 2.11 21.32
C LEU A 14 -4.99 0.99 20.53
N PHE A 15 -3.82 1.27 19.94
CA PHE A 15 -3.07 0.25 19.22
C PHE A 15 -2.44 -0.79 20.15
N SER A 16 -1.94 -0.36 21.31
CA SER A 16 -1.49 -1.29 22.36
C SER A 16 -2.62 -2.23 22.80
N GLN A 17 -3.85 -1.73 22.93
CA GLN A 17 -5.02 -2.56 23.21
C GLN A 17 -5.32 -3.55 22.07
N ALA A 18 -5.17 -3.14 20.81
CA ALA A 18 -5.32 -4.06 19.68
C ALA A 18 -4.28 -5.19 19.69
N ILE A 19 -3.04 -4.92 20.08
CA ILE A 19 -2.01 -5.96 20.29
C ILE A 19 -2.41 -6.90 21.43
N GLN A 20 -2.92 -6.36 22.54
CA GLN A 20 -3.39 -7.19 23.65
C GLN A 20 -4.54 -8.10 23.22
N ASN A 21 -5.51 -7.58 22.45
CA ASN A 21 -6.61 -8.38 21.92
C ASN A 21 -6.10 -9.52 21.01
N ALA A 22 -5.04 -9.30 20.23
CA ALA A 22 -4.41 -10.36 19.44
C ALA A 22 -3.77 -11.44 20.32
N GLN A 23 -3.17 -11.07 21.45
CA GLN A 23 -2.66 -12.02 22.45
C GLN A 23 -3.80 -12.79 23.12
N ASP A 24 -4.94 -12.16 23.39
CA ASP A 24 -6.11 -12.83 23.96
C ASP A 24 -6.68 -13.86 22.97
N ILE A 25 -6.72 -13.54 21.67
CA ILE A 25 -7.09 -14.49 20.62
C ILE A 25 -6.11 -15.67 20.57
N HIS A 26 -4.81 -15.41 20.72
CA HIS A 26 -3.81 -16.48 20.83
C HIS A 26 -4.08 -17.38 22.03
N GLN A 27 -4.45 -16.81 23.19
CA GLN A 27 -4.81 -17.59 24.38
C GLN A 27 -6.03 -18.47 24.13
N ILE A 28 -7.04 -17.99 23.40
CA ILE A 28 -8.19 -18.80 22.99
C ILE A 28 -7.73 -19.99 22.15
N PHE A 29 -6.88 -19.78 21.14
CA PHE A 29 -6.34 -20.88 20.34
C PHE A 29 -5.48 -21.85 21.14
N SER A 30 -4.71 -21.37 22.13
CA SER A 30 -3.85 -22.22 22.95
C SER A 30 -4.62 -23.32 23.70
N ARG A 31 -5.91 -23.09 23.99
CA ARG A 31 -6.79 -24.05 24.66
C ARG A 31 -7.28 -25.17 23.75
N ILE A 32 -7.15 -25.01 22.43
CA ILE A 32 -7.57 -26.02 21.44
C ILE A 32 -6.48 -27.07 21.22
N PHE A 33 -5.22 -26.69 21.41
CA PHE A 33 -4.06 -27.56 21.17
C PHE A 33 -3.49 -28.12 22.49
N PRO A 34 -2.70 -29.22 22.43
CA PRO A 34 -1.96 -29.69 23.59
C PRO A 34 -1.10 -28.57 24.20
N GLN A 35 -0.93 -28.61 25.52
CA GLN A 35 -0.17 -27.57 26.23
C GLN A 35 1.24 -27.43 25.65
N GLY A 36 1.61 -26.19 25.31
CA GLY A 36 2.91 -25.86 24.72
C GLY A 36 3.07 -26.23 23.25
N ALA A 37 2.06 -26.79 22.58
CA ALA A 37 2.13 -27.12 21.16
C ALA A 37 1.99 -25.89 20.25
N LEU A 38 1.17 -24.91 20.66
CA LEU A 38 1.05 -23.61 19.98
C LEU A 38 2.26 -22.74 20.35
N GLU A 39 3.01 -22.29 19.35
CA GLU A 39 4.08 -21.31 19.52
C GLU A 39 3.55 -19.99 20.04
N ASP A 40 4.33 -19.31 20.88
CA ASP A 40 4.00 -17.98 21.39
C ASP A 40 3.81 -17.00 20.24
N TRP A 41 2.77 -16.18 20.35
CA TRP A 41 2.59 -15.05 19.45
C TRP A 41 3.14 -13.79 20.09
N ASN A 42 4.05 -13.13 19.38
CA ASN A 42 4.70 -11.91 19.83
C ASN A 42 4.43 -10.80 18.81
N SER A 43 4.19 -9.59 19.29
CA SER A 43 4.16 -8.40 18.43
C SER A 43 5.51 -8.18 17.77
N ALA A 44 5.49 -7.68 16.54
CA ALA A 44 6.68 -7.18 15.88
C ALA A 44 7.16 -5.86 16.49
N LEU A 45 8.33 -5.40 16.05
CA LEU A 45 8.83 -4.06 16.35
C LEU A 45 9.10 -3.31 15.05
N PHE A 46 8.64 -2.06 14.98
CA PHE A 46 8.96 -1.13 13.91
C PHE A 46 9.52 0.15 14.52
N GLU A 47 10.77 0.47 14.21
CA GLU A 47 11.48 1.64 14.76
C GLU A 47 11.41 1.75 16.30
N GLY A 48 11.43 0.60 16.98
CA GLY A 48 11.35 0.52 18.45
C GLY A 48 9.93 0.56 19.03
N HIS A 49 8.90 0.73 18.20
CA HIS A 49 7.50 0.68 18.62
C HIS A 49 6.87 -0.70 18.39
N PRO A 50 5.99 -1.17 19.29
CA PRO A 50 5.19 -2.37 19.04
C PRO A 50 4.40 -2.27 17.74
N ALA A 51 4.38 -3.38 17.00
CA ALA A 51 3.78 -3.46 15.68
C ALA A 51 3.10 -4.82 15.46
N ILE A 52 2.21 -4.87 14.48
CA ILE A 52 1.59 -6.11 13.99
C ILE A 52 2.08 -6.34 12.57
N ASP A 53 2.84 -7.42 12.39
CA ASP A 53 3.16 -7.93 11.06
C ASP A 53 1.95 -8.72 10.55
N MET A 54 1.49 -8.39 9.36
CA MET A 54 0.37 -9.05 8.70
C MET A 54 0.73 -9.36 7.26
N ASN A 55 0.33 -10.53 6.77
CA ASN A 55 0.66 -10.93 5.42
C ASN A 55 -0.39 -11.86 4.83
N ASN A 56 -0.53 -11.84 3.51
CA ASN A 56 -1.29 -12.83 2.77
C ASN A 56 -0.44 -13.41 1.65
N ARG A 57 -0.63 -14.69 1.34
CA ARG A 57 0.09 -15.36 0.26
C ARG A 57 -0.66 -15.16 -1.04
N PHE A 58 0.07 -14.88 -2.13
CA PHE A 58 -0.54 -14.79 -3.47
C PHE A 58 -1.05 -16.15 -3.96
N PHE A 59 -0.45 -17.25 -3.49
CA PHE A 59 -0.75 -18.59 -3.96
C PHE A 59 -0.97 -19.54 -2.80
N THR A 60 -1.91 -20.45 -2.97
CA THR A 60 -2.14 -21.61 -2.11
C THR A 60 -1.80 -22.87 -2.91
N LEU A 61 -1.27 -23.91 -2.25
CA LEU A 61 -1.13 -25.21 -2.90
C LEU A 61 -2.53 -25.76 -3.19
N ARG A 62 -2.79 -26.23 -4.42
CA ARG A 62 -4.08 -26.77 -4.87
C ARG A 62 -4.64 -27.81 -3.88
N LYS A 63 -3.79 -28.72 -3.39
CA LYS A 63 -4.17 -29.74 -2.40
C LYS A 63 -4.61 -29.21 -1.03
N GLN A 64 -4.34 -27.93 -0.75
CA GLN A 64 -4.67 -27.23 0.50
C GLN A 64 -5.75 -26.16 0.29
N ALA A 65 -6.17 -25.93 -0.95
CA ALA A 65 -7.22 -24.98 -1.25
C ALA A 65 -8.56 -25.54 -0.74
N ILE A 66 -9.29 -24.72 0.02
CA ILE A 66 -10.61 -25.09 0.56
C ILE A 66 -11.64 -25.10 -0.58
N THR A 67 -11.46 -24.19 -1.54
CA THR A 67 -12.28 -24.06 -2.74
C THR A 67 -11.48 -24.45 -3.98
N ASN A 68 -12.18 -24.96 -4.98
CA ASN A 68 -11.63 -25.18 -6.32
C ASN A 68 -11.83 -23.96 -7.23
N GLU A 69 -12.51 -22.92 -6.74
CA GLU A 69 -12.68 -21.66 -7.47
C GLU A 69 -11.34 -20.93 -7.56
N ILE A 70 -10.75 -20.96 -8.76
CA ILE A 70 -9.53 -20.22 -9.07
C ILE A 70 -9.94 -18.83 -9.52
N LEU A 71 -9.45 -17.82 -8.82
CA LEU A 71 -9.64 -16.43 -9.19
C LEU A 71 -8.45 -15.94 -10.02
N PRO A 72 -8.68 -15.15 -11.08
CA PRO A 72 -7.61 -14.43 -11.75
C PRO A 72 -7.11 -13.31 -10.84
N PHE A 73 -5.82 -12.97 -10.93
CA PHE A 73 -5.31 -11.77 -10.29
C PHE A 73 -5.94 -10.53 -10.93
N SER A 74 -6.28 -9.54 -10.10
CA SER A 74 -6.69 -8.23 -10.61
C SER A 74 -5.53 -7.54 -11.34
N ASN A 75 -5.85 -6.72 -12.34
CA ASN A 75 -4.85 -5.91 -13.06
C ASN A 75 -4.11 -4.93 -12.14
N GLU A 76 -4.72 -4.56 -11.00
CA GLU A 76 -4.09 -3.69 -10.01
C GLU A 76 -2.96 -4.41 -9.25
N VAL A 77 -3.11 -5.72 -9.01
CA VAL A 77 -2.14 -6.57 -8.29
C VAL A 77 -1.10 -7.18 -9.24
N ASP A 78 -1.50 -7.56 -10.46
CA ASP A 78 -0.64 -8.18 -11.46
C ASP A 78 -0.69 -7.47 -12.84
N PRO A 79 -0.29 -6.18 -12.92
CA PRO A 79 -0.41 -5.38 -14.15
C PRO A 79 0.43 -5.90 -15.33
N HIS A 80 1.38 -6.80 -15.07
CA HIS A 80 2.27 -7.39 -16.06
C HIS A 80 2.02 -8.87 -16.28
N GLY A 81 1.02 -9.47 -15.62
CA GLY A 81 0.69 -10.89 -15.75
C GLY A 81 1.79 -11.83 -15.23
N ILE A 82 2.70 -11.35 -14.39
CA ILE A 82 3.84 -12.13 -13.88
C ILE A 82 3.36 -13.18 -12.89
N LEU A 83 2.43 -12.83 -12.00
CA LEU A 83 1.86 -13.77 -11.04
C LEU A 83 0.99 -14.82 -11.73
N ALA A 84 0.19 -14.40 -12.71
CA ALA A 84 -0.60 -15.29 -13.54
C ALA A 84 0.28 -16.25 -14.35
N ALA A 85 1.36 -15.74 -14.97
CA ALA A 85 2.31 -16.57 -15.71
C ALA A 85 3.02 -17.57 -14.78
N ALA A 86 3.41 -17.16 -13.57
CA ALA A 86 4.03 -18.05 -12.59
C ALA A 86 3.07 -19.18 -12.16
N MET A 87 1.77 -18.90 -12.02
CA MET A 87 0.76 -19.93 -11.75
C MET A 87 0.60 -20.91 -12.93
N GLY A 88 0.72 -20.43 -14.17
CA GLY A 88 0.62 -21.26 -15.37
C GLY A 88 1.79 -22.23 -15.56
N ILE A 89 2.96 -21.97 -14.95
CA ILE A 89 4.13 -22.85 -15.02
C ILE A 89 3.95 -24.09 -14.13
N ASP A 90 3.26 -23.96 -13.00
CA ASP A 90 3.07 -25.03 -12.02
C ASP A 90 1.60 -25.08 -11.55
N ASP A 91 0.87 -26.07 -12.07
CA ASP A 91 -0.52 -26.44 -11.73
C ASP A 91 -0.78 -26.49 -10.22
N GLN A 92 0.25 -26.84 -9.44
CA GLN A 92 0.11 -27.07 -8.00
C GLN A 92 -0.23 -25.81 -7.23
N PHE A 93 -0.11 -24.62 -7.82
CA PHE A 93 -0.46 -23.36 -7.20
C PHE A 93 -1.76 -22.80 -7.76
N VAL A 94 -2.61 -22.31 -6.86
CA VAL A 94 -3.88 -21.65 -7.19
C VAL A 94 -4.01 -20.34 -6.44
N HIS A 95 -4.67 -19.37 -7.05
CA HIS A 95 -5.14 -18.15 -6.40
C HIS A 95 -6.63 -18.27 -6.14
N THR A 96 -7.07 -17.96 -4.92
CA THR A 96 -8.45 -18.11 -4.46
C THR A 96 -8.86 -16.87 -3.67
N THR A 97 -10.14 -16.76 -3.30
CA THR A 97 -10.65 -15.68 -2.43
C THR A 97 -9.83 -15.49 -1.15
N GLU A 98 -9.27 -16.57 -0.59
CA GLU A 98 -8.44 -16.50 0.62
C GLU A 98 -7.10 -15.79 0.40
N ASN A 99 -6.66 -15.67 -0.85
CA ASN A 99 -5.39 -15.06 -1.25
C ASN A 99 -5.53 -13.58 -1.60
N GLU A 100 -6.76 -13.10 -1.76
CA GLU A 100 -7.04 -11.70 -2.09
C GLU A 100 -6.79 -10.79 -0.89
N VAL A 101 -6.31 -9.58 -1.21
CA VAL A 101 -6.25 -8.46 -0.27
C VAL A 101 -6.92 -7.28 -0.94
N GLU A 102 -7.88 -6.70 -0.25
CA GLU A 102 -8.59 -5.54 -0.76
C GLU A 102 -7.86 -4.25 -0.39
N TYR A 103 -7.81 -3.31 -1.34
CA TYR A 103 -7.07 -2.07 -1.23
C TYR A 103 -8.02 -0.90 -1.45
N TYR A 104 -8.15 -0.02 -0.44
CA TYR A 104 -9.09 1.11 -0.49
C TYR A 104 -8.43 2.45 -0.14
N GLU A 105 -9.05 3.53 -0.59
CA GLU A 105 -8.88 4.87 -0.01
C GLU A 105 -10.21 5.42 0.49
N LEU A 106 -10.13 6.12 1.62
CA LEU A 106 -11.22 6.92 2.15
C LEU A 106 -11.39 8.19 1.30
N ILE A 107 -12.58 8.39 0.73
CA ILE A 107 -12.95 9.62 0.04
C ILE A 107 -13.81 10.46 0.97
N ASN A 108 -13.31 11.66 1.30
CA ASN A 108 -14.07 12.67 2.00
C ASN A 108 -14.95 13.43 0.99
N ASP A 109 -16.20 13.00 0.88
CA ASP A 109 -17.22 13.73 0.13
C ASP A 109 -17.69 14.94 0.97
N PRO A 110 -17.72 16.16 0.42
CA PRO A 110 -18.28 17.33 1.11
C PRO A 110 -19.73 17.14 1.60
N ASP A 111 -20.49 16.19 1.03
CA ASP A 111 -21.86 15.88 1.42
C ASP A 111 -22.00 14.91 2.62
N GLN A 112 -20.93 14.74 3.42
CA GLN A 112 -20.87 13.95 4.68
C GLN A 112 -20.97 12.41 4.56
N GLU A 113 -21.10 11.83 3.37
CA GLU A 113 -21.01 10.38 3.25
C GLU A 113 -19.55 9.91 3.15
N ILE A 114 -19.15 9.11 4.15
CA ILE A 114 -17.89 8.37 4.10
C ILE A 114 -17.99 7.32 2.97
N LYS A 115 -17.15 7.47 1.95
CA LYS A 115 -17.07 6.53 0.82
C LYS A 115 -15.69 5.88 0.77
N TYR A 116 -15.66 4.60 0.39
CA TYR A 116 -14.44 3.83 0.15
C TYR A 116 -14.33 3.55 -1.34
N GLN A 117 -13.18 3.86 -1.93
CA GLN A 117 -12.89 3.56 -3.32
C GLN A 117 -11.75 2.55 -3.42
N GLN A 118 -11.92 1.53 -4.25
CA GLN A 118 -10.88 0.56 -4.52
C GLN A 118 -9.72 1.23 -5.27
N ILE A 119 -8.49 0.91 -4.88
CA ILE A 119 -7.28 1.54 -5.42
C ILE A 119 -6.20 0.52 -5.77
N ASN A 120 -5.23 0.96 -6.56
CA ASN A 120 -4.01 0.21 -6.79
C ASN A 120 -3.14 0.17 -5.52
N PRO A 121 -2.60 -1.00 -5.11
CA PRO A 121 -1.69 -1.12 -3.97
C PRO A 121 -0.42 -0.26 -4.09
N ILE A 122 -0.03 0.16 -5.30
CA ILE A 122 1.09 1.07 -5.53
C ILE A 122 0.89 2.46 -4.89
N LYS A 123 -0.32 2.83 -4.47
CA LYS A 123 -0.57 4.11 -3.78
C LYS A 123 -0.01 4.14 -2.35
N PHE A 124 0.06 3.00 -1.66
CA PHE A 124 0.50 2.94 -0.26
C PHE A 124 1.98 3.28 -0.09
N ARG A 125 2.30 4.03 0.97
CA ARG A 125 3.65 4.43 1.36
C ARG A 125 3.84 4.24 2.86
N CYS A 126 5.10 3.97 3.25
CA CYS A 126 5.47 3.98 4.66
C CYS A 126 5.21 5.38 5.25
N GLY A 127 4.42 5.43 6.33
CA GLY A 127 4.01 6.66 7.01
C GLY A 127 2.60 7.14 6.68
N ASP A 128 1.88 6.46 5.77
CA ASP A 128 0.43 6.67 5.60
C ASP A 128 -0.32 6.25 6.87
N ILE A 129 -1.40 6.96 7.19
CA ILE A 129 -2.35 6.55 8.22
C ILE A 129 -3.37 5.64 7.55
N VAL A 130 -3.45 4.40 8.04
CA VAL A 130 -4.24 3.35 7.43
C VAL A 130 -5.13 2.65 8.46
N GLU A 131 -6.24 2.11 7.99
CA GLU A 131 -6.98 1.05 8.66
C GLU A 131 -6.60 -0.28 8.02
N ALA A 132 -6.39 -1.32 8.83
CA ALA A 132 -6.12 -2.66 8.33
C ALA A 132 -7.10 -3.66 8.93
N GLN A 133 -7.66 -4.52 8.07
CA GLN A 133 -8.47 -5.65 8.45
C GLN A 133 -7.64 -6.92 8.32
N LEU A 134 -7.69 -7.76 9.36
CA LEU A 134 -6.91 -8.99 9.43
C LEU A 134 -7.73 -10.15 9.98
N SER A 135 -7.27 -11.37 9.71
CA SER A 135 -7.78 -12.59 10.33
C SER A 135 -6.67 -13.30 11.09
N PHE A 136 -7.04 -14.09 12.10
CA PHE A 136 -6.11 -14.96 12.80
C PHE A 136 -6.40 -16.41 12.43
N ILE A 137 -5.37 -17.14 12.00
CA ILE A 137 -5.48 -18.57 11.67
C ILE A 137 -4.38 -19.35 12.37
N CYS A 138 -4.63 -20.61 12.73
CA CYS A 138 -3.59 -21.51 13.20
C CYS A 138 -3.20 -22.49 12.11
N ILE A 139 -1.90 -22.60 11.84
CA ILE A 139 -1.36 -23.59 10.91
C ILE A 139 -0.55 -24.64 11.66
N LYS A 140 -0.64 -25.88 11.18
CA LYS A 140 0.19 -26.98 11.66
C LYS A 140 1.59 -26.87 11.04
N MET A 141 2.59 -26.86 11.91
CA MET A 141 4.01 -26.90 11.61
C MET A 141 4.52 -28.36 11.71
N LYS A 142 5.82 -28.57 11.48
CA LYS A 142 6.45 -29.87 11.72
C LYS A 142 6.38 -30.24 13.21
N ASN A 143 6.44 -31.53 13.52
CA ASN A 143 6.51 -32.07 14.89
C ASN A 143 5.30 -31.70 15.78
N GLU A 144 4.08 -31.69 15.23
CA GLU A 144 2.85 -31.35 15.97
C GLU A 144 2.90 -29.98 16.68
N ARG A 145 3.73 -29.06 16.16
CA ARG A 145 3.75 -27.66 16.58
C ARG A 145 2.74 -26.88 15.77
N TYR A 146 2.17 -25.84 16.35
CA TYR A 146 1.21 -24.97 15.69
C TYR A 146 1.67 -23.52 15.79
N ARG A 147 1.30 -22.70 14.81
CA ARG A 147 1.59 -21.28 14.81
C ARG A 147 0.35 -20.49 14.45
N MET A 148 0.05 -19.46 15.24
CA MET A 148 -0.94 -18.44 14.86
C MET A 148 -0.32 -17.47 13.84
N LEU A 149 -1.01 -17.26 12.72
CA LEU A 149 -0.68 -16.28 11.69
C LEU A 149 -1.71 -15.15 11.68
N THR A 150 -1.23 -13.95 11.40
CA THR A 150 -1.98 -12.72 11.13
C THR A 150 -2.09 -12.53 9.62
N VAL A 151 -3.27 -12.82 9.07
CA VAL A 151 -3.56 -12.77 7.65
C VAL A 151 -4.13 -11.40 7.28
N LEU A 152 -3.46 -10.69 6.37
CA LEU A 152 -3.97 -9.42 5.84
C LEU A 152 -5.19 -9.69 4.94
N ARG A 153 -6.31 -8.99 5.17
CA ARG A 153 -7.54 -9.10 4.38
C ARG A 153 -7.86 -7.84 3.61
N ALA A 154 -7.77 -6.68 4.25
CA ALA A 154 -7.95 -5.40 3.59
C ALA A 154 -7.05 -4.34 4.22
N ILE A 155 -6.70 -3.32 3.44
CA ILE A 155 -6.01 -2.14 3.93
C ILE A 155 -6.56 -0.89 3.24
N THR A 156 -6.81 0.14 4.04
CA THR A 156 -7.49 1.36 3.62
C THR A 156 -6.66 2.57 4.01
N ILE A 157 -6.35 3.45 3.04
CA ILE A 157 -5.74 4.75 3.31
C ILE A 157 -6.79 5.66 3.95
N LEU A 158 -6.50 6.15 5.16
CA LEU A 158 -7.34 7.11 5.87
C LEU A 158 -6.81 8.54 5.70
N ASP A 159 -5.49 8.73 5.82
CA ASP A 159 -4.84 10.03 5.67
C ASP A 159 -3.40 9.89 5.17
N THR A 160 -3.02 10.77 4.23
CA THR A 160 -1.68 10.88 3.63
C THR A 160 -1.01 12.22 3.93
N SER A 161 -1.65 13.09 4.73
CA SER A 161 -1.22 14.46 5.02
C SER A 161 0.16 14.50 5.69
N SER A 162 0.42 13.53 6.58
CA SER A 162 1.69 13.30 7.28
C SER A 162 2.89 13.22 6.33
N LEU A 163 2.71 12.64 5.14
CA LEU A 163 3.75 12.54 4.12
C LEU A 163 3.73 13.72 3.13
N ARG A 164 2.54 14.21 2.80
CA ARG A 164 2.34 15.27 1.80
C ARG A 164 2.95 16.60 2.23
N VAL A 165 2.70 17.04 3.46
CA VAL A 165 3.17 18.36 3.95
C VAL A 165 4.71 18.42 3.99
N PRO A 166 5.44 17.43 4.56
CA PRO A 166 6.89 17.42 4.52
C PRO A 166 7.46 17.27 3.10
N ALA A 167 6.82 16.49 2.22
CA ALA A 167 7.26 16.38 0.82
C ALA A 167 7.19 17.72 0.08
N ILE A 168 6.10 18.47 0.25
CA ILE A 168 5.95 19.83 -0.33
C ILE A 168 7.01 20.77 0.26
N ALA A 169 7.24 20.75 1.57
CA ALA A 169 8.25 21.58 2.22
C ALA A 169 9.68 21.28 1.71
N ARG A 170 10.05 20.00 1.57
CA ARG A 170 11.34 19.56 1.00
C ARG A 170 11.53 19.99 -0.45
N ASN A 171 10.47 19.93 -1.26
CA ASN A 171 10.56 20.39 -2.65
C ASN A 171 10.71 21.91 -2.76
N ARG A 172 10.07 22.67 -1.86
CA ARG A 172 10.26 24.12 -1.77
C ARG A 172 11.69 24.50 -1.40
N SER A 173 12.31 23.80 -0.44
CA SER A 173 13.70 24.08 -0.04
C SER A 173 14.73 23.71 -1.11
N LYS A 174 14.54 22.59 -1.82
CA LYS A 174 15.40 22.21 -2.97
C LYS A 174 15.36 23.23 -4.11
N ASN A 175 14.22 23.86 -4.36
CA ASN A 175 14.07 24.87 -5.40
C ASN A 175 14.71 26.23 -5.05
N GLN A 176 15.06 26.50 -3.78
CA GLN A 176 15.82 27.70 -3.41
C GLN A 176 17.29 27.62 -3.82
N THR A 177 17.86 26.42 -3.99
CA THR A 177 19.27 26.22 -4.34
C THR A 177 19.55 26.09 -5.83
N VAL A 178 18.52 25.95 -6.67
CA VAL A 178 18.69 25.82 -8.13
C VAL A 178 18.59 27.20 -8.77
N ARG A 179 19.70 27.73 -9.30
CA ARG A 179 19.66 28.86 -10.25
C ARG A 179 18.74 28.47 -11.40
N GLN A 180 17.55 29.08 -11.46
CA GLN A 180 16.60 28.86 -12.54
C GLN A 180 17.21 29.30 -13.88
N VAL A 181 17.64 28.35 -14.70
CA VAL A 181 17.69 28.59 -16.15
C VAL A 181 16.26 28.40 -16.65
N SER A 182 15.54 29.49 -16.83
CA SER A 182 14.18 29.44 -17.38
C SER A 182 14.25 29.01 -18.85
N LEU A 183 13.95 27.75 -19.13
CA LEU A 183 13.61 27.33 -20.49
C LEU A 183 12.22 27.91 -20.81
N LYS A 184 12.17 29.03 -21.56
CA LYS A 184 10.93 29.51 -22.16
C LYS A 184 10.41 28.43 -23.10
N ARG A 185 9.32 27.75 -22.75
CA ARG A 185 8.59 26.87 -23.68
C ARG A 185 8.08 27.74 -24.85
N LYS A 186 8.61 27.51 -26.05
CA LYS A 186 7.94 27.98 -27.27
C LYS A 186 6.67 27.14 -27.44
N VAL A 187 5.51 27.75 -27.20
CA VAL A 187 4.21 27.15 -27.55
C VAL A 187 4.02 27.40 -29.04
N GLY A 188 4.03 26.33 -29.85
CA GLY A 188 4.06 26.35 -31.31
C GLY A 188 2.78 26.83 -32.03
N TYR A 189 1.91 27.56 -31.34
CA TYR A 189 0.65 28.08 -31.91
C TYR A 189 0.51 29.60 -31.83
N ALA A 190 1.50 30.32 -31.29
CA ALA A 190 1.55 31.76 -31.51
C ALA A 190 2.12 31.99 -32.91
N THR A 191 1.24 32.18 -33.89
CA THR A 191 1.60 32.59 -35.25
C THR A 191 2.49 33.84 -35.19
N ASP A 192 3.62 33.75 -35.88
CA ASP A 192 4.75 34.69 -35.90
C ASP A 192 4.43 36.04 -36.62
N GLU A 193 3.31 36.69 -36.34
CA GLU A 193 3.00 38.00 -36.97
C GLU A 193 3.42 39.21 -36.13
N VAL A 194 3.64 39.05 -34.82
CA VAL A 194 3.94 40.19 -33.93
C VAL A 194 5.45 40.51 -33.87
N VAL A 195 6.31 39.58 -34.28
CA VAL A 195 7.78 39.75 -34.18
C VAL A 195 8.31 40.63 -35.32
N GLU A 196 7.74 40.54 -36.53
CA GLU A 196 8.22 41.34 -37.67
C GLU A 196 7.92 42.84 -37.54
N ALA A 197 6.78 43.21 -36.92
CA ALA A 197 6.40 44.60 -36.73
C ALA A 197 7.34 45.34 -35.75
N ARG A 198 7.85 44.64 -34.72
CA ARG A 198 8.77 45.23 -33.73
C ARG A 198 10.17 45.46 -34.29
N ASP A 199 10.67 44.56 -35.14
CA ASP A 199 12.02 44.72 -35.71
C ASP A 199 12.08 45.86 -36.74
N ARG A 200 11.00 46.08 -37.51
CA ARG A 200 10.91 47.21 -38.46
C ARG A 200 10.80 48.58 -37.77
N LEU A 201 10.07 48.68 -36.65
CA LEU A 201 9.96 49.92 -35.88
C LEU A 201 11.29 50.33 -35.22
N SER A 202 12.13 49.37 -34.84
CA SER A 202 13.44 49.65 -34.21
C SER A 202 14.50 50.22 -35.18
N ARG A 203 14.27 50.13 -36.50
CA ARG A 203 15.21 50.58 -37.54
C ARG A 203 14.87 51.94 -38.16
N MET A 204 13.78 52.58 -37.77
CA MET A 204 13.48 53.94 -38.21
C MET A 204 14.31 54.95 -37.41
N LYS A 205 15.46 55.34 -37.95
CA LYS A 205 16.10 56.61 -37.58
C LYS A 205 15.42 57.73 -38.34
N LEU A 206 14.82 58.67 -37.62
CA LEU A 206 14.45 59.98 -38.16
C LEU A 206 15.74 60.70 -38.55
N LYS A 207 15.83 61.15 -39.80
CA LYS A 207 16.81 62.16 -40.21
C LYS A 207 16.18 63.54 -39.94
N ASP A 208 16.95 64.39 -39.27
CA ASP A 208 16.68 65.83 -39.14
C ASP A 208 16.64 66.52 -40.51
#